data_AF-A0A933MW39-F1
#
_entry.id   AF-A0A933MW39-F1
#
_cell.length_a   1.000
_cell.length_b   1.000
_cell.length_c   1.000
_cell.angle_alpha   90.00
_cell.angle_beta   90.00
_cell.angle_gamma   90.00
#
_symmetry.space_group_name_H-M   'P 1'
#
loop_
_entity.id
_entity.type
_entity.pdbx_description
1 polymer ?
#
loop_
_entity_poly.entity_id
_entity_poly.type
_entity_poly.pdbx_seq_one_letter_code
_entity_poly.pdbx_strand_id
1 'polypeptide(L)'
;MRKRFVLVLLVLMLATVAVTAVSAADPVGRCPDGFELHPAMDHDDHHEHHHIGTDADRNGDDWICVNHVGSAETNHVHTDNNASD
;
A
#
# COMPACT_ATOMS: atom_id res chain seq x y z
N MET A 1 26.87 -17.13 -33.71
CA MET A 1 26.50 -17.35 -32.29
C MET A 1 26.13 -16.06 -31.55
N ARG A 2 26.92 -14.98 -31.66
CA ARG A 2 26.62 -13.66 -31.04
C ARG A 2 25.18 -13.14 -31.25
N LYS A 3 24.64 -13.19 -32.48
CA LYS A 3 23.27 -12.70 -32.79
C LYS A 3 22.16 -13.47 -32.06
N ARG A 4 22.33 -14.77 -31.84
CA ARG A 4 21.35 -15.60 -31.10
C ARG A 4 21.36 -15.28 -29.60
N PHE A 5 22.54 -15.00 -29.05
CA PHE A 5 22.71 -14.59 -27.65
C PHE A 5 22.06 -13.24 -27.36
N VAL A 6 22.22 -12.27 -28.25
CA VAL A 6 21.58 -10.94 -28.12
C VAL A 6 20.07 -11.06 -28.14
N LEU A 7 19.52 -11.94 -28.97
CA LEU A 7 18.08 -12.15 -29.08
C LEU A 7 17.49 -12.80 -27.82
N VAL A 8 18.19 -13.78 -27.24
CA VAL A 8 17.80 -14.40 -25.97
C VAL A 8 17.83 -13.39 -24.81
N LEU A 9 18.87 -12.56 -24.73
CA LEU A 9 18.97 -11.49 -23.74
C LEU A 9 17.84 -10.46 -23.88
N LEU A 10 17.50 -10.08 -25.11
CA LEU A 10 16.40 -9.15 -25.37
C LEU A 10 15.05 -9.73 -24.93
N VAL A 11 14.78 -11.00 -25.25
CA VAL A 11 13.56 -11.70 -24.82
C VAL A 11 13.49 -11.80 -23.30
N LEU A 12 14.62 -12.07 -22.63
CA LEU A 12 14.67 -12.09 -21.16
C LEU A 12 14.35 -10.72 -20.56
N MET A 13 14.91 -9.63 -21.11
CA MET A 13 14.65 -8.28 -20.62
C MET A 13 13.20 -7.82 -20.87
N LEU A 14 12.61 -8.18 -22.01
CA LEU A 14 11.19 -7.88 -22.25
C LEU A 14 10.27 -8.67 -21.30
N ALA A 15 10.64 -9.91 -20.95
CA ALA A 15 9.88 -10.71 -19.99
C ALA A 15 9.93 -10.12 -18.57
N THR A 16 11.02 -9.46 -18.17
CA THR A 16 11.10 -8.80 -16.84
C THR A 16 10.28 -7.52 -16.73
N VAL A 17 10.08 -6.79 -17.83
CA VAL A 17 9.29 -5.53 -17.83
C VAL A 17 7.79 -5.82 -17.70
N ALA A 18 7.31 -6.98 -18.15
CA ALA A 18 5.90 -7.35 -18.05
C ALA A 18 5.42 -7.63 -16.61
N VAL A 19 6.33 -7.79 -15.65
CA VAL A 19 6.01 -8.19 -14.27
C VAL A 19 5.86 -7.00 -13.33
N THR A 20 6.24 -5.78 -13.73
CA THR A 20 6.24 -4.61 -12.82
C THR A 20 4.97 -3.76 -12.86
N ALA A 21 3.92 -4.20 -13.54
CA ALA A 21 2.62 -3.54 -13.48
C ALA A 21 1.75 -4.14 -12.36
N VAL A 22 2.24 -4.09 -11.12
CA VAL A 22 1.40 -4.26 -9.94
C VAL A 22 0.70 -2.91 -9.75
N SER A 23 -0.55 -2.82 -10.22
CA SER A 23 -1.45 -1.76 -9.77
C SER A 23 -1.80 -2.04 -8.31
N ALA A 24 -1.84 -1.02 -7.45
CA ALA A 24 -2.47 -1.13 -6.14
C ALA A 24 -3.84 -1.80 -6.34
N ALA A 25 -4.07 -2.92 -5.65
CA ALA A 25 -5.32 -3.64 -5.76
C ALA A 25 -6.47 -2.75 -5.28
N ASP A 26 -7.68 -2.96 -5.79
CA ASP A 26 -8.85 -2.30 -5.21
C ASP A 26 -8.99 -2.76 -3.74
N PRO A 27 -9.36 -1.88 -2.80
CA PRO A 27 -9.53 -2.24 -1.40
C PRO A 27 -10.56 -3.36 -1.25
N VAL A 28 -10.20 -4.39 -0.49
CA VAL A 28 -10.99 -5.62 -0.31
C VAL A 28 -12.14 -5.42 0.69
N GLY A 29 -12.06 -4.42 1.55
CA GLY A 29 -13.12 -4.05 2.48
C GLY A 29 -13.31 -2.54 2.66
N ARG A 30 -14.08 -2.17 3.68
CA ARG A 30 -14.44 -0.77 3.97
C ARG A 30 -13.86 -0.30 5.30
N CYS A 31 -13.77 1.01 5.46
CA CYS A 31 -13.42 1.62 6.73
C CYS A 31 -14.63 1.75 7.66
N PRO A 32 -14.43 1.69 8.99
CA PRO A 32 -15.44 2.09 9.96
C PRO A 32 -15.91 3.53 9.74
N ASP A 33 -17.10 3.87 10.23
CA ASP A 33 -17.63 5.24 10.12
C ASP A 33 -16.66 6.26 10.72
N GLY A 34 -16.37 7.33 9.95
CA GLY A 34 -15.46 8.40 10.36
C GLY A 34 -13.97 8.11 10.11
N PHE A 35 -13.62 6.97 9.51
CA PHE A 35 -12.27 6.67 9.05
C PHE A 35 -12.16 6.90 7.53
N GLU A 36 -11.00 7.39 7.11
CA GLU A 36 -10.62 7.57 5.71
C GLU A 36 -9.76 6.40 5.25
N LEU A 37 -9.94 5.97 4.00
CA LEU A 37 -9.13 4.92 3.40
C LEU A 37 -7.85 5.52 2.79
N HIS A 38 -6.69 5.00 3.19
CA HIS A 38 -5.37 5.43 2.72
C HIS A 38 -4.54 4.21 2.30
N PRO A 39 -3.65 4.33 1.30
CA PRO A 39 -2.72 3.25 0.98
C PRO A 39 -1.86 2.89 2.20
N ALA A 40 -1.59 1.60 2.38
CA ALA A 40 -0.64 1.11 3.38
C ALA A 40 0.78 1.50 2.95
N MET A 41 1.26 2.64 3.44
CA MET A 41 2.60 3.14 3.15
C MET A 41 3.46 3.00 4.41
N ASP A 42 4.68 2.51 4.25
CA ASP A 42 5.70 2.61 5.30
C ASP A 42 6.09 4.09 5.39
N HIS A 43 5.45 4.82 6.31
CA HIS A 43 5.70 6.24 6.53
C HIS A 43 7.03 6.43 7.28
N ASP A 44 8.14 6.15 6.60
CA ASP A 44 9.51 6.35 7.11
C ASP A 44 9.91 7.85 7.12
N ASP A 45 9.14 8.68 6.42
CA ASP A 45 9.19 10.13 6.51
C ASP A 45 7.89 10.59 7.16
N HIS A 46 7.94 11.13 8.38
CA HIS A 46 7.32 12.40 8.77
C HIS A 46 7.51 12.63 10.27
N HIS A 47 8.33 13.62 10.58
CA HIS A 47 8.48 14.18 11.91
C HIS A 47 7.09 14.64 12.44
N GLU A 48 6.77 14.26 13.69
CA GLU A 48 5.67 14.77 14.54
C GLU A 48 4.28 14.09 14.52
N HIS A 49 4.06 12.98 13.80
CA HIS A 49 2.78 12.24 13.91
C HIS A 49 2.81 11.16 15.00
N HIS A 50 1.71 11.03 15.73
CA HIS A 50 1.49 10.04 16.79
C HIS A 50 0.45 9.04 16.31
N HIS A 51 0.92 7.86 15.90
CA HIS A 51 0.07 6.77 15.43
C HIS A 51 -0.44 5.92 16.60
N ILE A 52 -1.75 5.68 16.64
CA ILE A 52 -2.44 4.89 17.65
C ILE A 52 -3.14 3.73 16.94
N GLY A 53 -2.68 2.51 17.15
CA GLY A 53 -3.29 1.32 16.57
C GLY A 53 -2.30 0.47 15.78
N THR A 54 -2.76 -0.15 14.70
CA THR A 54 -1.94 -0.99 13.82
C THR A 54 -1.72 -0.28 12.51
N ASP A 55 -0.46 0.01 12.19
CA ASP A 55 -0.06 0.57 10.89
C ASP A 55 0.20 -0.55 9.85
N ALA A 56 0.17 -1.80 10.31
CA ALA A 56 0.30 -2.96 9.43
C ALA A 56 -1.03 -3.29 8.77
N ASP A 57 -1.00 -3.39 7.43
CA ASP A 57 -2.02 -4.06 6.63
C ASP A 57 -2.10 -5.54 7.04
N ARG A 58 -3.29 -5.99 7.47
CA ARG A 58 -3.52 -7.36 7.93
C ARG A 58 -4.21 -8.23 6.90
N ASN A 59 -4.85 -7.66 5.89
CA ASN A 59 -5.59 -8.41 4.89
C ASN A 59 -4.81 -8.53 3.56
N GLY A 60 -3.70 -7.81 3.42
CA GLY A 60 -2.76 -7.89 2.30
C GLY A 60 -3.28 -7.21 1.03
N ASP A 61 -4.15 -6.21 1.17
CA ASP A 61 -4.70 -5.45 0.04
C ASP A 61 -4.00 -4.11 -0.23
N ASP A 62 -2.97 -3.78 0.56
CA ASP A 62 -2.20 -2.54 0.53
C ASP A 62 -3.02 -1.29 0.92
N TRP A 63 -4.07 -1.43 1.74
CA TRP A 63 -4.86 -0.31 2.28
C TRP A 63 -5.06 -0.37 3.79
N ILE A 64 -5.19 0.81 4.40
CA ILE A 64 -5.48 0.99 5.83
C ILE A 64 -6.50 2.10 6.04
N CYS A 65 -7.14 2.10 7.20
CA CYS A 65 -8.10 3.10 7.63
C CYS A 65 -7.46 4.04 8.65
N VAL A 66 -7.57 5.35 8.41
CA VAL A 66 -6.97 6.41 9.23
C VAL A 66 -8.07 7.34 9.76
N ASN A 67 -7.98 7.74 11.02
CA ASN A 67 -8.86 8.74 11.60
C ASN A 67 -8.06 9.74 12.46
N HIS A 68 -8.25 11.03 12.24
CA HIS A 68 -7.63 12.07 13.04
C HIS A 68 -8.36 12.25 14.37
N VAL A 69 -7.61 12.22 15.48
CA VAL A 69 -8.19 12.35 16.83
C VAL A 69 -7.64 13.56 17.59
N GLY A 70 -8.55 14.25 18.27
CA GLY A 70 -8.23 15.41 19.09
C GLY A 70 -8.16 16.73 18.31
N SER A 71 -7.77 17.80 19.01
CA SER A 71 -7.68 19.15 18.44
C SER A 71 -6.39 19.42 17.67
N ALA A 72 -5.41 18.52 17.77
CA ALA A 72 -4.15 18.60 17.06
C ALA A 72 -4.18 17.58 15.91
N GLU A 73 -3.81 18.01 14.71
CA GLU A 73 -3.81 17.21 13.47
C GLU A 73 -2.73 16.12 13.45
N THR A 74 -2.02 15.91 14.57
CA THR A 74 -0.87 15.01 14.68
C THR A 74 -1.22 13.62 15.20
N ASN A 75 -2.37 13.42 15.85
CA ASN A 75 -2.73 12.09 16.37
C ASN A 75 -3.63 11.35 15.39
N HIS A 76 -3.16 10.21 14.90
CA HIS A 76 -3.86 9.42 13.89
C HIS A 76 -4.15 8.03 14.46
N VAL A 77 -5.39 7.57 14.33
CA VAL A 77 -5.78 6.20 14.67
C VAL A 77 -5.76 5.37 13.41
N HIS A 78 -4.99 4.28 13.41
CA HIS A 78 -4.82 3.38 12.27
C HIS A 78 -5.48 2.03 12.57
N THR A 79 -6.28 1.55 11.63
CA THR A 79 -6.93 0.24 11.69
C THR A 79 -7.01 -0.40 10.30
N ASP A 80 -7.21 -1.71 10.26
CA ASP A 80 -7.32 -2.49 9.02
C ASP A 80 -8.66 -2.18 8.32
N ASN A 81 -8.70 -2.22 6.99
CA ASN A 81 -9.90 -1.98 6.19
C ASN A 81 -10.74 -3.26 5.96
N ASN A 82 -10.80 -4.17 6.93
CA ASN A 82 -11.47 -5.46 6.80
C ASN A 82 -12.96 -5.48 7.18
N ALA A 83 -13.58 -4.31 7.39
CA ALA A 83 -15.01 -4.30 7.66
C ALA A 83 -15.75 -4.84 6.43
N SER A 84 -16.56 -5.87 6.65
CA SER A 84 -17.50 -6.43 5.66
C SER A 84 -18.87 -5.80 5.88
N ASP A 85 -19.68 -5.68 4.82
CA ASP A 85 -21.07 -5.21 4.91
C ASP A 85 -21.93 -6.05 5.87
#